data_AF-A0A419A6Z0-F1
#
_entry.id   AF-A0A419A6Z0-F1
#
_cell.length_a   1.000
_cell.length_b   1.000
_cell.length_c   1.000
_cell.angle_alpha   90.00
_cell.angle_beta   90.00
_cell.angle_gamma   90.00
#
_symmetry.space_group_name_H-M   'P 1'
#
loop_
_entity.id
_entity.type
_entity.pdbx_description
1 polymer ?
#
loop_
_entity_poly.entity_id
_entity_poly.type
_entity_poly.pdbx_seq_one_letter_code
_entity_poly.pdbx_strand_id
1 'polypeptide(L)'
;MYVAVKGGERAIDAAHAWLAEERRGDPSVPELTVAQIREQMTLAVNRVMAEGSLHDPDLAALAIKQARGDLIEAVFLIRAYRTTLPRFGSSQPVDTARMAVDRRVSATFKDLPGGQVLGPTFDYTHRLLDFALAA
;
A
#
# COMPACT_ATOMS: atom_id res chain seq x y z
N MET A 1 -34.96 38.87 -1.41
CA MET A 1 -34.01 38.86 -2.54
C MET A 1 -32.82 38.02 -2.11
N TYR A 2 -32.48 36.94 -2.83
CA TYR A 2 -31.28 36.14 -2.56
C TYR A 2 -30.13 36.66 -3.43
N VAL A 3 -28.92 36.72 -2.86
CA VAL A 3 -27.69 37.19 -3.53
C VAL A 3 -26.64 36.10 -3.39
N ALA A 4 -25.88 35.85 -4.46
CA ALA A 4 -24.81 34.86 -4.44
C ALA A 4 -23.69 35.29 -3.47
N VAL A 5 -23.28 34.38 -2.60
CA VAL A 5 -22.16 34.57 -1.66
C VAL A 5 -21.08 33.52 -1.90
N LYS A 6 -19.82 33.88 -1.65
CA LYS A 6 -18.72 32.91 -1.70
C LYS A 6 -18.66 32.12 -0.39
N GLY A 7 -18.62 30.79 -0.48
CA GLY A 7 -18.45 29.91 0.67
C GLY A 7 -17.65 28.63 0.39
N GLY A 8 -17.29 28.37 -0.87
CA GLY A 8 -16.69 27.10 -1.30
C GLY A 8 -15.34 26.81 -0.63
N GLU A 9 -14.42 27.77 -0.59
CA GLU A 9 -13.09 27.60 0.03
C GLU A 9 -13.20 27.24 1.51
N ARG A 10 -13.99 28.01 2.27
CA ARG A 10 -14.27 27.73 3.69
C ARG A 10 -14.91 26.34 3.90
N ALA A 11 -15.78 25.92 2.98
CA ALA A 11 -16.39 24.60 3.06
C ALA A 11 -15.38 23.47 2.77
N ILE A 12 -14.48 23.68 1.81
CA ILE A 12 -13.39 22.74 1.48
C ILE A 12 -12.43 22.60 2.66
N ASP A 13 -12.00 23.71 3.28
CA ASP A 13 -11.10 23.70 4.44
C ASP A 13 -11.73 22.97 5.63
N ALA A 14 -13.00 23.24 5.92
CA ALA A 14 -13.74 22.54 6.97
C ALA A 14 -13.85 21.03 6.68
N ALA A 15 -14.09 20.66 5.41
CA ALA A 15 -14.14 19.26 5.00
C ALA A 15 -12.77 18.56 5.14
N HIS A 16 -11.66 19.22 4.80
CA HIS A 16 -10.31 18.67 5.00
C HIS A 16 -9.95 18.52 6.48
N ALA A 17 -10.31 19.50 7.32
CA ALA A 17 -10.10 19.42 8.76
C ALA A 17 -10.86 18.23 9.36
N TRP A 18 -12.13 18.06 8.98
CA TRP A 18 -12.93 16.91 9.41
C TRP A 18 -12.35 15.59 8.88
N LEU A 19 -11.93 15.53 7.62
CA LEU A 19 -11.28 14.33 7.07
C LEU A 19 -10.00 13.95 7.86
N ALA A 20 -9.24 14.93 8.34
CA ALA A 20 -8.05 14.70 9.15
C ALA A 20 -8.41 14.14 10.55
N GLU A 21 -9.48 14.62 11.16
CA GLU A 21 -10.03 14.08 12.41
C GLU A 21 -10.51 12.63 12.23
N GLU A 22 -11.28 12.37 11.18
CA GLU A 22 -11.77 11.04 10.80
C GLU A 22 -10.64 10.06 10.46
N ARG A 23 -9.53 10.56 9.90
CA ARG A 23 -8.31 9.75 9.71
C ARG A 23 -7.65 9.41 11.03
N ARG A 24 -7.61 10.33 12.00
CA ARG A 24 -6.98 10.09 13.30
C ARG A 24 -7.79 9.10 14.13
N GLY A 25 -9.12 9.17 14.07
CA GLY A 25 -9.99 8.34 14.91
C GLY A 25 -9.85 8.66 16.41
N ASP A 26 -10.20 7.70 17.28
CA ASP A 26 -10.12 7.88 18.73
C ASP A 26 -8.67 8.16 19.20
N PRO A 27 -8.40 9.32 19.84
CA PRO A 27 -7.09 9.64 20.39
C PRO A 27 -6.59 8.68 21.48
N SER A 28 -7.50 7.93 22.14
CA SER A 28 -7.14 6.92 23.14
C SER A 28 -6.44 5.70 22.52
N VAL A 29 -6.70 5.44 21.23
CA VAL A 29 -6.03 4.40 20.46
C VAL A 29 -4.71 4.97 19.91
N PRO A 30 -3.58 4.26 20.08
CA PRO A 30 -2.31 4.66 19.48
C PRO A 30 -2.43 4.83 17.96
N GLU A 31 -1.86 5.92 17.45
CA GLU A 31 -1.87 6.20 16.01
C GLU A 31 -1.03 5.17 15.25
N LEU A 32 -1.53 4.70 14.10
CA LEU A 32 -0.77 3.84 13.20
C LEU A 32 0.53 4.53 12.78
N THR A 33 1.65 3.85 12.99
CA THR A 33 2.96 4.29 12.50
C THR A 33 3.18 3.83 11.07
N VAL A 34 3.99 4.58 10.32
CA VAL A 34 4.41 4.18 8.97
C VAL A 34 5.13 2.82 9.01
N ALA A 35 5.98 2.60 10.03
CA ALA A 35 6.67 1.33 10.22
C ALA A 35 5.71 0.15 10.42
N GLN A 36 4.64 0.30 11.24
CA GLN A 36 3.63 -0.76 11.39
C GLN A 36 2.98 -1.14 10.06
N ILE A 37 2.59 -0.15 9.25
CA ILE A 37 1.98 -0.39 7.94
C ILE A 37 2.99 -1.06 7.00
N ARG A 38 4.22 -0.55 6.95
CA ARG A 38 5.31 -1.09 6.11
C ARG A 38 5.60 -2.56 6.42
N GLU A 39 5.72 -2.91 7.70
CA GLU A 39 6.14 -4.25 8.14
C GLU A 39 4.98 -5.26 8.20
N GLN A 40 3.76 -4.82 8.55
CA GLN A 40 2.64 -5.74 8.84
C GLN A 40 1.59 -5.78 7.72
N MET A 41 1.54 -4.77 6.85
CA MET A 41 0.59 -4.68 5.73
C MET A 41 1.32 -4.77 4.37
N THR A 42 2.36 -5.61 4.30
CA THR A 42 3.27 -5.70 3.15
C THR A 42 2.57 -5.95 1.81
N LEU A 43 1.47 -6.72 1.77
CA LEU A 43 0.71 -6.94 0.55
C LEU A 43 0.03 -5.65 0.03
N ALA A 44 -0.50 -4.81 0.92
CA ALA A 44 -1.07 -3.53 0.55
C ALA A 44 0.01 -2.56 0.06
N VAL A 45 1.15 -2.52 0.77
CA VAL A 45 2.33 -1.73 0.40
C VAL A 45 2.84 -2.14 -1.00
N ASN A 46 2.98 -3.44 -1.25
CA ASN A 46 3.40 -3.96 -2.56
C ASN A 46 2.42 -3.58 -3.68
N ARG A 47 1.11 -3.65 -3.41
CA ARG A 47 0.09 -3.24 -4.38
C ARG A 47 0.20 -1.76 -4.72
N VAL A 48 0.34 -0.91 -3.70
CA VAL A 48 0.47 0.54 -3.88
C VAL A 48 1.75 0.89 -4.65
N MET A 49 2.89 0.26 -4.34
CA MET A 49 4.12 0.45 -5.11
C MET A 49 3.97 0.02 -6.58
N ALA A 50 3.36 -1.14 -6.83
CA ALA A 50 3.21 -1.71 -8.17
C ALA A 50 2.28 -0.84 -9.05
N GLU A 51 1.07 -0.55 -8.58
CA GLU A 51 0.10 0.27 -9.33
C GLU A 51 0.49 1.76 -9.37
N GLY A 52 1.20 2.22 -8.33
CA GLY A 52 1.79 3.54 -8.22
C GLY A 52 3.01 3.79 -9.12
N SER A 53 3.63 2.70 -9.61
CA SER A 53 4.85 2.75 -10.44
C SER A 53 6.03 3.46 -9.77
N LEU A 54 6.13 3.34 -8.43
CA LEU A 54 7.22 3.87 -7.61
C LEU A 54 7.57 2.83 -6.55
N HIS A 55 8.79 2.30 -6.59
CA HIS A 55 9.27 1.33 -5.62
C HIS A 55 9.92 2.07 -4.44
N ASP A 56 9.11 2.34 -3.42
CA ASP A 56 9.53 2.90 -2.13
C ASP A 56 8.52 2.46 -1.04
N PRO A 57 8.89 1.50 -0.17
CA PRO A 57 7.98 0.98 0.85
C PRO A 57 7.53 2.01 1.88
N ASP A 58 8.39 2.97 2.23
CA ASP A 58 8.08 4.00 3.23
C ASP A 58 7.06 5.00 2.68
N LEU A 59 7.25 5.44 1.42
CA LEU A 59 6.28 6.31 0.75
C LEU A 59 4.95 5.61 0.52
N ALA A 60 4.96 4.34 0.11
CA ALA A 60 3.73 3.58 -0.07
C ALA A 60 2.98 3.40 1.25
N ALA A 61 3.67 3.10 2.35
CA ALA A 61 3.07 3.02 3.68
C ALA A 61 2.54 4.37 4.17
N LEU A 62 3.24 5.47 3.89
CA LEU A 62 2.77 6.83 4.16
C LEU A 62 1.50 7.16 3.36
N ALA A 63 1.45 6.82 2.07
CA ALA A 63 0.28 7.04 1.23
C ALA A 63 -0.94 6.24 1.73
N ILE A 64 -0.73 4.98 2.15
CA ILE A 64 -1.79 4.15 2.77
C ILE A 64 -2.30 4.81 4.05
N LYS A 65 -1.39 5.30 4.91
CA LYS A 65 -1.76 6.02 6.14
C LYS A 65 -2.57 7.28 5.82
N GLN A 66 -2.13 8.08 4.86
CA GLN A 66 -2.79 9.31 4.44
C GLN A 66 -4.19 9.04 3.89
N ALA A 67 -4.34 7.97 3.10
CA ALA A 67 -5.58 7.55 2.47
C ALA A 67 -6.51 6.73 3.40
N ARG A 68 -6.19 6.60 4.70
CA ARG A 68 -6.99 5.81 5.66
C ARG A 68 -7.17 4.34 5.25
N GLY A 69 -6.21 3.77 4.53
CA GLY A 69 -6.28 2.42 4.00
C GLY A 69 -7.02 2.28 2.67
N ASP A 70 -7.56 3.35 2.08
CA ASP A 70 -8.06 3.32 0.71
C ASP A 70 -6.89 3.18 -0.27
N LEU A 71 -6.76 1.98 -0.85
CA LEU A 71 -5.64 1.66 -1.74
C LEU A 71 -5.73 2.36 -3.09
N ILE A 72 -6.94 2.69 -3.57
CA ILE A 72 -7.10 3.41 -4.84
C ILE A 72 -6.58 4.84 -4.67
N GLU A 73 -6.95 5.50 -3.57
CA GLU A 73 -6.46 6.83 -3.24
C GLU A 73 -4.95 6.82 -2.93
N ALA A 74 -4.45 5.83 -2.18
CA ALA A 74 -3.02 5.69 -1.92
C ALA A 74 -2.20 5.53 -3.21
N VAL A 75 -2.68 4.74 -4.16
CA VAL A 75 -2.07 4.61 -5.50
C VAL A 75 -2.08 5.96 -6.22
N PHE A 76 -3.18 6.70 -6.16
CA PHE A 76 -3.27 8.01 -6.79
C PHE A 76 -2.26 9.01 -6.20
N LEU A 77 -2.11 9.04 -4.87
CA LEU A 77 -1.11 9.84 -4.18
C LEU A 77 0.31 9.51 -4.65
N ILE A 78 0.67 8.22 -4.75
CA ILE A 78 1.99 7.79 -5.23
C ILE A 78 2.21 8.19 -6.69
N ARG A 79 1.21 8.01 -7.56
CA ARG A 79 1.31 8.40 -8.97
C ARG A 79 1.51 9.91 -9.11
N ALA A 80 0.78 10.70 -8.33
CA ALA A 80 0.92 12.15 -8.31
C ALA A 80 2.32 12.54 -7.83
N TYR A 81 2.78 11.98 -6.70
CA TYR A 81 4.11 12.26 -6.17
C TYR A 81 5.23 11.90 -7.15
N ARG A 82 5.13 10.77 -7.85
CA ARG A 82 6.08 10.37 -8.88
C ARG A 82 6.25 11.43 -9.97
N THR A 83 5.21 12.21 -10.30
CA THR A 83 5.33 13.27 -11.32
C THR A 83 6.17 14.46 -10.87
N THR A 84 6.37 14.64 -9.56
CA THR A 84 7.18 15.71 -9.00
C THR A 84 8.67 15.33 -8.89
N LEU A 85 9.02 14.08 -9.16
CA LEU A 85 10.38 13.57 -9.02
C LEU A 85 11.17 13.69 -10.34
N PRO A 86 12.44 14.14 -10.30
CA PRO A 86 13.32 14.10 -11.46
C PRO A 86 13.68 12.66 -11.84
N ARG A 87 13.92 12.41 -13.13
CA ARG A 87 14.46 11.13 -13.62
C ARG A 87 15.97 11.22 -13.70
N PHE A 88 16.67 10.56 -12.77
CA PHE A 88 18.14 10.57 -12.75
C PHE A 88 18.78 9.62 -13.77
N GLY A 89 18.08 8.58 -14.20
CA GLY A 89 18.60 7.60 -15.16
C GLY A 89 17.69 6.39 -15.31
N SER A 90 18.23 5.35 -15.97
CA SER A 90 17.57 4.06 -16.19
C SER A 90 18.45 2.94 -15.62
N SER A 91 17.82 1.89 -15.09
CA SER A 91 18.54 0.69 -14.65
C SER A 91 18.98 -0.17 -15.84
N GLN A 92 19.90 -1.09 -15.59
CA GLN A 92 20.13 -2.22 -16.50
C GLN A 92 18.94 -3.19 -16.43
N PRO A 93 18.71 -4.02 -17.46
CA PRO A 93 17.74 -5.10 -17.40
C PRO A 93 18.01 -6.04 -16.22
N VAL A 94 16.96 -6.45 -15.52
CA VAL A 94 17.06 -7.38 -14.39
C VAL A 94 17.24 -8.81 -14.91
N ASP A 95 18.28 -9.52 -14.43
CA ASP A 95 18.48 -10.94 -14.69
C ASP A 95 17.73 -11.79 -13.66
N THR A 96 16.53 -12.24 -14.03
CA THR A 96 15.66 -13.04 -13.15
C THR A 96 16.16 -14.48 -12.96
N ALA A 97 17.10 -14.97 -13.79
CA ALA A 97 17.68 -16.31 -13.60
C ALA A 97 18.59 -16.38 -12.37
N ARG A 98 19.10 -15.23 -11.91
CA ARG A 98 19.96 -15.10 -10.71
C ARG A 98 19.21 -14.63 -9.47
N MET A 99 17.87 -14.61 -9.51
CA MET A 99 17.04 -14.19 -8.38
C MET A 99 17.31 -15.06 -7.15
N ALA A 100 17.44 -14.43 -5.97
CA ALA A 100 17.30 -15.14 -4.71
C ALA A 100 15.81 -15.45 -4.49
N VAL A 101 15.45 -16.71 -4.65
CA VAL A 101 14.05 -17.14 -4.76
C VAL A 101 13.44 -17.37 -3.38
N ASP A 102 12.42 -16.60 -3.03
CA ASP A 102 11.57 -16.88 -1.85
C ASP A 102 10.43 -17.88 -2.15
N ARG A 103 9.97 -17.90 -3.41
CA ARG A 103 8.91 -18.79 -3.90
C ARG A 103 9.12 -19.15 -5.37
N ARG A 104 8.96 -20.44 -5.71
CA ARG A 104 9.03 -20.98 -7.07
C ARG A 104 8.13 -22.19 -7.22
N VAL A 105 7.07 -22.04 -8.01
CA VAL A 105 6.10 -23.10 -8.28
C VAL A 105 5.88 -23.26 -9.79
N SER A 106 5.65 -24.48 -10.25
CA SER A 106 5.22 -24.79 -11.62
C SER A 106 4.04 -25.74 -11.60
N ALA A 107 2.98 -25.39 -12.33
CA ALA A 107 1.81 -26.25 -12.49
C ALA A 107 1.97 -27.29 -13.62
N THR A 108 2.98 -27.14 -14.50
CA THR A 108 3.15 -27.99 -15.68
C THR A 108 3.74 -29.36 -15.34
N PHE A 109 4.58 -29.43 -14.32
CA PHE A 109 5.23 -30.67 -13.88
C PHE A 109 5.01 -30.87 -12.40
N LYS A 110 4.88 -32.14 -12.00
CA LYS A 110 4.79 -32.50 -10.59
C LYS A 110 6.05 -32.05 -9.83
N ASP A 111 7.23 -32.27 -10.42
CA ASP A 111 8.53 -31.88 -9.86
C ASP A 111 9.48 -31.40 -10.95
N LEU A 112 10.56 -30.72 -10.56
CA LEU A 112 11.49 -30.02 -11.43
C LEU A 112 12.84 -29.81 -10.73
N PRO A 113 13.94 -29.58 -11.47
CA PRO A 113 15.23 -29.29 -10.86
C PRO A 113 15.12 -28.13 -9.85
N GLY A 114 15.61 -28.36 -8.63
CA GLY A 114 15.46 -27.44 -7.50
C GLY A 114 14.13 -27.53 -6.74
N GLY A 115 13.21 -28.39 -7.16
CA GLY A 115 11.94 -28.64 -6.49
C GLY A 115 10.89 -27.54 -6.62
N GLN A 116 9.72 -27.82 -6.06
CA GLN A 116 8.65 -26.85 -5.82
C GLN A 116 8.89 -26.14 -4.48
N VAL A 117 9.03 -24.82 -4.49
CA VAL A 117 9.24 -23.98 -3.30
C VAL A 117 7.99 -23.13 -3.11
N LEU A 118 7.13 -23.50 -2.15
CA LEU A 118 5.89 -22.76 -1.91
C LEU A 118 6.14 -21.37 -1.30
N GLY A 119 7.17 -21.20 -0.49
CA GLY A 119 7.41 -19.93 0.21
C GLY A 119 6.23 -19.48 1.09
N PRO A 120 6.23 -18.22 1.56
CA PRO A 120 5.11 -17.65 2.30
C PRO A 120 3.89 -17.46 1.38
N THR A 121 2.79 -18.17 1.64
CA THR A 121 1.58 -18.10 0.81
C THR A 121 0.28 -18.40 1.57
N PHE A 122 -0.84 -17.88 1.06
CA PHE A 122 -2.19 -18.19 1.51
C PHE A 122 -2.88 -19.33 0.73
N ASP A 123 -2.25 -19.88 -0.33
CA ASP A 123 -2.91 -20.76 -1.33
C ASP A 123 -3.65 -21.97 -0.73
N TYR A 124 -3.19 -22.50 0.39
CA TYR A 124 -3.73 -23.70 1.05
C TYR A 124 -4.34 -23.42 2.42
N THR A 125 -4.50 -22.15 2.77
CA THR A 125 -5.12 -21.76 4.05
C THR A 125 -6.64 -21.93 3.99
N HIS A 126 -7.22 -22.37 5.11
CA HIS A 126 -8.67 -22.30 5.28
C HIS A 126 -9.06 -20.84 5.54
N ARG A 127 -10.07 -20.34 4.81
CA ARG A 127 -10.53 -18.95 4.89
C ARG A 127 -11.46 -18.76 6.09
N LEU A 128 -10.92 -18.93 7.28
CA LEU A 128 -11.58 -18.74 8.56
C LEU A 128 -10.93 -17.57 9.29
N LEU A 129 -11.71 -16.77 10.01
CA LEU A 129 -11.15 -15.69 10.84
C LEU A 129 -10.38 -16.27 12.01
N ASP A 130 -9.16 -15.79 12.22
CA ASP A 130 -8.32 -16.18 13.35
C ASP A 130 -8.51 -15.19 14.51
N PHE A 131 -9.31 -15.59 15.49
CA PHE A 131 -9.60 -14.78 16.69
C PHE A 131 -8.39 -14.64 17.63
N ALA A 132 -7.33 -15.45 17.46
CA ALA A 132 -6.12 -15.31 18.28
C ALA A 132 -5.36 -14.00 17.97
N LEU A 133 -5.57 -13.41 16.79
CA LEU A 133 -4.97 -12.12 16.39
C LEU A 133 -5.68 -10.90 17.00
N ALA A 134 -6.79 -11.08 17.72
CA ALA A 134 -7.51 -10.01 18.41
C ALA A 134 -7.15 -9.89 19.91
N ALA A 135 -6.24 -10.73 20.40
CA ALA A 135 -5.86 -10.85 21.81
C ALA A 135 -4.69 -9.93 22.21
#